data_AF-A0A132B6Z1-F1
#
_entry.id   AF-A0A132B6Z1-F1
#
_cell.length_a   1.000
_cell.length_b   1.000
_cell.length_c   1.000
_cell.angle_alpha   90.00
_cell.angle_beta   90.00
_cell.angle_gamma   90.00
#
_symmetry.space_group_name_H-M   'P 1'
#
loop_
_entity.id
_entity.type
_entity.pdbx_description
1 polymer ?
#
loop_
_entity_poly.entity_id
_entity_poly.type
_entity_poly.pdbx_seq_one_letter_code
_entity_poly.pdbx_strand_id
1 'polypeptide(L)'
;MPNLLRNFFGVVRRDRNIVLVGHGFGGLTALSSLGFDFQTSVIGILDTANLSFELEMDRSTLGRLLGELECPKSSAKLHNAGNDANFTLRALILLAIKGYEQQRLRTLMVGDEQVSRVLSLRSIAMTPLPGVRKPKEKRPRNKHIAKTWSLEKQEQIREERRQKRITNTAVAFREPEEDPPEYDPADLTACSD
;
A
#
# COMPACT_ATOMS: atom_id res chain seq x y z
N MET A 1 18.10 -8.96 -13.61
CA MET A 1 17.40 -7.66 -13.70
C MET A 1 16.92 -7.21 -15.11
N PRO A 2 17.16 -7.87 -16.27
CA PRO A 2 16.69 -7.35 -17.58
C PRO A 2 15.16 -7.32 -17.78
N ASN A 3 14.44 -8.24 -17.13
CA ASN A 3 13.01 -8.46 -17.42
C ASN A 3 12.08 -7.36 -16.88
N LEU A 4 12.46 -6.68 -15.80
CA LEU A 4 11.61 -5.64 -15.19
C LEU A 4 11.51 -4.41 -16.11
N LEU A 5 12.63 -3.95 -16.65
CA LEU A 5 12.67 -2.82 -17.58
C LEU A 5 12.00 -3.14 -18.90
N ARG A 6 12.18 -4.36 -19.42
CA ARG A 6 11.50 -4.81 -20.63
C ARG A 6 9.98 -4.77 -20.47
N ASN A 7 9.46 -5.23 -19.33
CA ASN A 7 8.03 -5.16 -19.03
C ASN A 7 7.58 -3.72 -18.81
N PHE A 8 8.38 -2.91 -18.13
CA PHE A 8 8.08 -1.50 -17.90
C PHE A 8 7.99 -0.72 -19.22
N PHE A 9 8.92 -0.89 -20.16
CA PHE A 9 8.85 -0.28 -21.48
C PHE A 9 7.76 -0.86 -22.38
N GLY A 10 7.32 -2.09 -22.12
CA GLY A 10 6.13 -2.67 -22.75
C GLY A 10 4.83 -1.99 -22.30
N VAL A 11 4.78 -1.50 -21.05
CA VAL A 11 3.61 -0.80 -20.49
C VAL A 11 3.69 0.71 -20.73
N VAL A 12 4.86 1.31 -20.53
CA VAL A 12 5.13 2.74 -20.69
C VAL A 12 5.86 2.94 -22.00
N ARG A 13 5.10 3.21 -23.06
CA ARG A 13 5.67 3.48 -24.37
C ARG A 13 6.47 4.79 -24.36
N ARG A 14 7.71 4.73 -24.86
CA ARG A 14 8.67 5.84 -24.88
C ARG A 14 8.45 6.84 -26.02
N ASP A 15 7.55 6.55 -26.95
CA ASP A 15 7.14 7.44 -28.03
C ASP A 15 6.03 8.43 -27.61
N ARG A 16 5.67 8.43 -26.32
CA ARG A 16 4.62 9.29 -25.75
C ARG A 16 5.24 10.35 -24.87
N ASN A 17 4.54 11.48 -24.78
CA ASN A 17 4.80 12.49 -23.76
C ASN A 17 4.41 11.93 -22.39
N ILE A 18 5.38 11.85 -21.48
CA ILE A 18 5.22 11.31 -20.13
C ILE A 18 5.27 12.47 -19.13
N VAL A 19 4.29 12.52 -18.23
CA VAL A 19 4.34 13.38 -17.04
C VAL A 19 4.50 12.47 -15.82
N LEU A 20 5.54 12.71 -15.03
CA LEU A 20 5.76 11.99 -13.79
C LEU A 20 5.05 12.71 -12.65
N VAL A 21 4.26 11.95 -11.88
CA VAL A 21 3.51 12.50 -10.74
C VAL A 21 4.02 11.80 -9.48
N GLY A 22 4.39 12.59 -8.48
CA GLY A 22 5.00 12.09 -7.25
C GLY A 22 4.71 12.95 -6.03
N HIS A 23 5.18 12.47 -4.88
CA HIS A 23 5.13 13.21 -3.62
C HIS A 23 6.49 13.15 -2.93
N GLY A 24 7.17 14.29 -2.80
CA GLY A 24 8.49 14.42 -2.16
C GLY A 24 9.57 13.58 -2.85
N PHE A 25 9.50 13.51 -4.18
CA PHE A 25 9.92 12.43 -5.08
C PHE A 25 11.33 11.79 -4.91
N GLY A 26 11.48 10.95 -3.88
CA GLY A 26 12.60 9.99 -3.76
C GLY A 26 12.60 8.86 -4.80
N GLY A 27 11.55 8.70 -5.59
CA GLY A 27 11.43 7.64 -6.62
C GLY A 27 12.31 7.86 -7.86
N LEU A 28 12.78 9.09 -8.11
CA LEU A 28 13.60 9.41 -9.27
C LEU A 28 14.94 8.67 -9.24
N THR A 29 15.60 8.61 -8.08
CA THR A 29 16.88 7.91 -7.91
C THR A 29 16.77 6.42 -8.20
N ALA A 30 15.64 5.80 -7.83
CA ALA A 30 15.38 4.39 -8.11
C ALA A 30 15.20 4.16 -9.62
N LEU A 31 14.44 5.02 -10.30
CA LEU A 31 14.26 4.97 -11.75
C LEU A 31 15.58 5.23 -12.50
N SER A 32 16.39 6.20 -12.08
CA SER A 32 17.72 6.44 -12.64
C SER A 32 18.64 5.24 -12.47
N SER A 33 18.64 4.60 -11.30
CA SER A 33 19.42 3.39 -11.03
C SER A 33 18.99 2.20 -11.90
N LEU A 34 17.74 2.19 -12.35
CA LEU A 34 17.22 1.23 -13.30
C LEU A 34 17.52 1.62 -14.76
N GLY A 35 18.23 2.72 -15.03
CA GLY A 35 18.52 3.18 -16.38
C GLY A 35 17.30 3.78 -17.10
N PHE A 36 16.30 4.24 -16.35
CA PHE A 36 15.22 5.00 -16.95
C PHE A 36 15.73 6.37 -17.41
N ASP A 37 15.56 6.66 -18.69
CA ASP A 37 15.93 7.95 -19.25
C ASP A 37 14.81 8.98 -19.04
N PHE A 38 15.14 10.11 -18.43
CA PHE A 38 14.22 11.22 -18.20
C PHE A 38 14.26 12.26 -19.33
N GLN A 39 15.23 12.23 -20.23
CA GLN A 39 15.45 13.32 -21.19
C GLN A 39 14.57 13.19 -22.44
N THR A 40 14.33 11.97 -22.94
CA THR A 40 13.70 11.82 -24.27
C THR A 40 12.18 11.83 -24.27
N SER A 41 11.52 11.40 -23.19
CA SER A 41 10.05 11.21 -23.17
C SER A 41 9.34 11.92 -22.02
N VAL A 42 10.06 12.38 -21.00
CA VAL A 42 9.44 13.04 -19.85
C VAL A 42 9.36 14.54 -20.11
N ILE A 43 8.14 15.04 -20.24
CA ILE A 43 7.87 16.46 -20.52
C ILE A 43 7.59 17.27 -19.25
N GLY A 44 7.46 16.62 -18.10
CA GLY A 44 7.20 17.30 -16.84
C GLY A 44 7.21 16.37 -15.63
N ILE A 45 7.51 16.95 -14.47
CA ILE A 45 7.46 16.29 -13.17
C ILE A 45 6.61 17.16 -12.25
N LEU A 46 5.57 16.56 -11.68
CA LEU A 46 4.64 17.22 -10.76
C LEU A 46 4.85 16.67 -9.35
N ASP A 47 5.48 17.47 -8.48
CA ASP A 47 5.56 17.17 -7.04
C ASP A 47 4.32 17.69 -6.33
N THR A 48 3.51 16.80 -5.79
CA THR A 48 2.39 17.22 -4.94
C THR A 48 2.86 17.90 -3.64
N ALA A 49 4.07 17.61 -3.14
CA ALA A 49 4.62 18.27 -1.95
C ALA A 49 5.09 19.71 -2.23
N ASN A 50 5.65 19.97 -3.41
CA ASN A 50 6.03 21.34 -3.80
C ASN A 50 4.81 22.14 -4.23
N LEU A 51 3.90 21.53 -5.00
CA LEU A 51 2.65 22.17 -5.42
C LEU A 51 1.77 22.56 -4.22
N SER A 52 1.71 21.72 -3.17
CA SER A 52 0.99 22.10 -1.95
C SER A 52 1.61 23.33 -1.29
N PHE A 53 2.94 23.42 -1.28
CA PHE A 53 3.65 24.58 -0.74
C PHE A 53 3.41 25.86 -1.54
N GLU A 54 3.40 25.76 -2.87
CA GLU A 54 3.05 26.89 -3.76
C GLU A 54 1.62 27.39 -3.56
N LEU A 55 0.72 26.51 -3.12
CA LEU A 55 -0.67 26.85 -2.74
C LEU A 55 -0.82 27.24 -1.27
N GLU A 56 0.28 27.66 -0.63
CA GLU A 56 0.33 28.13 0.76
C GLU A 56 -0.15 27.07 1.77
N MET A 57 0.06 25.78 1.44
CA MET A 57 -0.17 24.66 2.36
C MET A 57 1.16 24.15 2.94
N ASP A 58 1.09 23.49 4.09
CA ASP A 58 2.27 22.89 4.69
C ASP A 58 2.86 21.79 3.81
N ARG A 59 4.18 21.79 3.64
CA ARG A 59 4.90 20.62 3.15
C ARG A 59 4.73 19.50 4.18
N SER A 60 3.99 18.48 3.80
CA SER A 60 3.62 17.42 4.71
C SER A 60 3.67 16.06 4.02
N THR A 61 3.60 15.00 4.81
CA THR A 61 3.47 13.64 4.26
C THR A 61 2.20 13.54 3.42
N LEU A 62 2.20 12.65 2.42
CA LEU A 62 1.04 12.37 1.57
C LEU A 62 -0.23 12.14 2.40
N GLY A 63 -0.14 11.39 3.51
CA GLY A 63 -1.28 11.14 4.38
C GLY A 63 -1.88 12.39 5.02
N ARG A 64 -1.05 13.35 5.43
CA ARG A 64 -1.47 14.63 5.99
C ARG A 64 -2.05 15.54 4.91
N LEU A 65 -1.37 15.67 3.77
CA LEU A 65 -1.86 16.40 2.60
C LEU A 65 -3.26 15.93 2.17
N LEU A 66 -3.46 14.61 2.06
CA LEU A 66 -4.77 14.04 1.75
C LEU A 66 -5.83 14.32 2.83
N GLY A 67 -5.41 14.52 4.09
CA GLY A 67 -6.33 14.90 5.16
C GLY A 67 -6.77 16.35 5.03
N GLU A 68 -5.83 17.24 4.74
CA GLU A 68 -6.09 18.66 4.49
C GLU A 68 -6.92 18.89 3.22
N LEU A 69 -6.77 18.04 2.21
CA LEU A 69 -7.59 18.04 0.99
C LEU A 69 -8.91 17.28 1.13
N GLU A 70 -9.22 16.76 2.32
CA GLU A 70 -10.42 15.96 2.61
C GLU A 70 -10.62 14.76 1.67
N CYS A 71 -9.52 14.24 1.09
CA CYS A 71 -9.58 13.11 0.18
C CYS A 71 -10.02 11.84 0.93
N PRO A 72 -11.04 11.11 0.44
CA PRO A 72 -11.52 9.89 1.07
C PRO A 72 -10.44 8.81 1.15
N LYS A 73 -10.11 8.38 2.38
CA LYS A 73 -9.04 7.41 2.70
C LYS A 73 -9.53 6.19 3.49
N SER A 74 -10.84 6.00 3.63
CA SER A 74 -11.53 5.34 4.76
C SER A 74 -11.10 3.91 5.15
N SER A 75 -10.23 3.24 4.39
CA SER A 75 -9.52 2.03 4.85
C SER A 75 -8.23 1.70 4.10
N ALA A 76 -7.84 2.51 3.12
CA ALA A 76 -6.70 2.20 2.28
C ALA A 76 -5.42 2.51 3.07
N LYS A 77 -4.55 1.50 3.18
CA LYS A 77 -3.24 1.68 3.79
C LYS A 77 -2.35 2.43 2.80
N LEU A 78 -1.87 3.59 3.23
CA LEU A 78 -0.62 4.16 2.72
C LEU A 78 0.51 3.14 3.01
N HIS A 79 1.60 3.17 2.24
CA HIS A 79 2.67 2.15 2.21
C HIS A 79 2.41 0.95 1.28
N ASN A 80 1.44 1.07 0.37
CA ASN A 80 1.35 0.20 -0.79
C ASN A 80 1.58 1.07 -2.03
N ALA A 81 2.60 0.75 -2.84
CA ALA A 81 3.00 1.59 -3.96
C ALA A 81 1.86 1.92 -4.94
N GLY A 82 0.95 0.97 -5.19
CA GLY A 82 -0.21 1.21 -6.04
C GLY A 82 -1.22 2.17 -5.42
N ASN A 83 -1.50 2.03 -4.12
CA ASN A 83 -2.35 2.97 -3.39
C ASN A 83 -1.70 4.35 -3.31
N ASP A 84 -0.40 4.41 -3.00
CA ASP A 84 0.35 5.64 -2.86
C ASP A 84 0.35 6.40 -4.20
N ALA A 85 0.54 5.71 -5.33
CA ALA A 85 0.41 6.30 -6.67
C ALA A 85 -1.00 6.84 -6.95
N ASN A 86 -2.05 6.04 -6.69
CA ASN A 86 -3.44 6.48 -6.87
C ASN A 86 -3.78 7.70 -6.00
N PHE A 87 -3.40 7.69 -4.73
CA PHE A 87 -3.66 8.82 -3.84
C PHE A 87 -2.82 10.05 -4.18
N THR A 88 -1.59 9.88 -4.65
CA THR A 88 -0.78 10.99 -5.16
C THR A 88 -1.46 11.65 -6.35
N LEU A 89 -2.01 10.87 -7.30
CA LEU A 89 -2.76 11.43 -8.43
C LEU A 89 -4.03 12.16 -7.98
N ARG A 90 -4.77 11.62 -7.01
CA ARG A 90 -5.94 12.29 -6.43
C ARG A 90 -5.57 13.59 -5.73
N ALA A 91 -4.48 13.59 -4.96
CA ALA A 91 -3.95 14.80 -4.33
C ALA A 91 -3.58 15.86 -5.39
N LEU A 92 -2.91 15.47 -6.47
CA LEU A 92 -2.58 16.38 -7.58
C LEU A 92 -3.83 17.03 -8.17
N ILE A 93 -4.88 16.23 -8.45
CA ILE A 93 -6.14 16.76 -9.00
C ILE A 93 -6.78 17.75 -8.02
N LEU A 94 -6.85 17.42 -6.73
CA LEU A 94 -7.43 18.31 -5.71
C LEU A 94 -6.63 19.59 -5.51
N LEU A 95 -5.29 19.52 -5.60
CA LEU A 95 -4.42 20.70 -5.59
C LEU A 95 -4.67 21.58 -6.82
N ALA A 96 -4.79 21.00 -8.01
CA ALA A 96 -5.10 21.74 -9.23
C ALA A 96 -6.46 22.44 -9.13
N ILE A 97 -7.47 21.78 -8.56
CA ILE A 97 -8.78 22.38 -8.29
C ILE A 97 -8.67 23.54 -7.31
N LYS A 98 -7.92 23.37 -6.21
CA LYS A 98 -7.69 24.43 -5.22
C LYS A 98 -7.00 25.64 -5.83
N GLY A 99 -5.95 25.43 -6.62
CA GLY A 99 -5.25 26.50 -7.34
C GLY A 99 -6.16 27.22 -8.34
N TYR A 100 -6.99 26.47 -9.09
CA TYR A 100 -7.98 27.04 -9.99
C TYR A 100 -9.01 27.89 -9.23
N GLU A 101 -9.53 27.42 -8.09
CA GLU A 101 -10.49 28.16 -7.26
C GLU A 101 -9.88 29.45 -6.72
N GLN A 102 -8.63 29.41 -6.23
CA GLN A 102 -7.90 30.61 -5.79
C GLN A 102 -7.72 31.62 -6.94
N GLN A 103 -7.34 31.16 -8.13
CA GLN A 103 -7.17 32.02 -9.30
C GLN A 103 -8.52 32.61 -9.76
N ARG A 104 -9.58 31.80 -9.80
CA ARG A 104 -10.93 32.22 -10.20
C ARG A 104 -11.48 33.32 -9.29
N LEU A 105 -11.25 33.20 -7.99
CA LEU A 105 -11.62 34.25 -7.02
C LEU A 105 -10.85 35.56 -7.27
N ARG A 106 -9.60 35.50 -7.73
CA ARG A 106 -8.78 36.68 -8.02
C ARG A 106 -9.14 37.37 -9.34
N THR A 107 -9.53 36.62 -10.38
CA THR A 107 -9.72 37.17 -11.73
C THR A 107 -11.17 37.44 -12.13
N LEU A 108 -12.17 37.03 -11.34
CA LEU A 108 -13.61 37.21 -11.61
C LEU A 108 -14.09 36.63 -12.97
N MET A 109 -13.28 35.82 -13.65
CA MET A 109 -13.64 35.22 -14.94
C MET A 109 -14.40 33.91 -14.71
N VAL A 110 -15.52 33.73 -15.40
CA VAL A 110 -16.33 32.51 -15.38
C VAL A 110 -16.48 32.01 -16.83
N GLY A 111 -15.73 30.96 -17.18
CA GLY A 111 -16.08 30.15 -18.35
C GLY A 111 -16.78 28.88 -17.86
N ASP A 112 -18.02 28.67 -18.31
CA ASP A 112 -18.86 27.54 -17.87
C ASP A 112 -18.21 26.17 -18.18
N GLU A 113 -17.44 26.08 -19.26
CA GLU A 113 -16.77 24.85 -19.69
C GLU A 113 -15.68 24.39 -18.69
N GLN A 114 -14.89 25.32 -18.14
CA GLN A 114 -13.84 24.95 -17.16
C GLN A 114 -14.46 24.48 -15.85
N VAL A 115 -15.59 25.08 -15.45
CA VAL A 115 -16.33 24.68 -14.25
C VAL A 115 -16.80 23.23 -14.36
N SER A 116 -17.38 22.85 -15.50
CA SER A 116 -17.83 21.46 -15.73
C SER A 116 -16.68 20.44 -15.65
N ARG A 117 -15.51 20.76 -16.22
CA ARG A 117 -14.31 19.91 -16.12
C ARG A 117 -13.82 19.78 -14.69
N VAL A 118 -13.77 20.88 -13.94
CA VAL A 118 -13.35 20.91 -12.53
C VAL A 118 -14.27 20.07 -11.66
N LEU A 119 -15.60 20.15 -11.87
CA LEU A 119 -16.57 19.31 -11.17
C LEU A 119 -16.37 17.82 -11.48
N SER A 120 -16.13 17.48 -12.75
CA SER A 120 -15.85 16.10 -13.16
C SER A 120 -14.58 15.55 -12.50
N LEU A 121 -13.51 16.34 -12.50
CA LEU A 121 -12.24 15.99 -11.85
C LEU A 121 -12.40 15.82 -10.34
N ARG A 122 -13.16 16.71 -9.69
CA ARG A 122 -13.49 16.62 -8.25
C ARG A 122 -14.22 15.32 -7.95
N SER A 123 -15.23 14.96 -8.74
CA SER A 123 -15.98 13.71 -8.58
C SER A 123 -15.07 12.48 -8.63
N ILE A 124 -14.15 12.43 -9.61
CA ILE A 124 -13.17 11.33 -9.72
C ILE A 124 -12.26 11.28 -8.49
N ALA A 125 -11.70 12.41 -8.09
CA ALA A 125 -10.77 12.48 -6.96
C ALA A 125 -11.43 12.09 -5.63
N MET A 126 -12.71 12.42 -5.47
CA MET A 126 -13.50 12.18 -4.24
C MET A 126 -14.25 10.83 -4.25
N THR A 127 -14.23 10.06 -5.34
CA THR A 127 -14.91 8.75 -5.37
C THR A 127 -14.23 7.77 -4.42
N PRO A 128 -14.93 7.18 -3.43
CA PRO A 128 -14.35 6.19 -2.53
C PRO A 128 -13.80 4.98 -3.28
N LEU A 129 -12.70 4.39 -2.79
CA LEU A 129 -12.14 3.19 -3.43
C LEU A 129 -13.08 1.97 -3.26
N PRO A 130 -13.25 1.16 -4.31
CA PRO A 130 -14.03 -0.08 -4.22
C PRO A 130 -13.31 -1.11 -3.32
N GLY A 131 -14.07 -1.92 -2.59
CA GLY A 131 -13.52 -3.01 -1.76
C GLY A 131 -12.97 -2.60 -0.39
N VAL A 132 -13.24 -1.37 0.05
CA VAL A 132 -12.94 -0.88 1.41
C VAL A 132 -13.76 -1.68 2.42
N ARG A 133 -13.14 -2.71 3.01
CA ARG A 133 -13.69 -3.38 4.20
C ARG A 133 -13.74 -2.35 5.33
N LYS A 134 -14.89 -2.24 6.01
CA LYS A 134 -15.02 -1.40 7.22
C LYS A 134 -13.82 -1.66 8.14
N PRO A 135 -13.20 -0.63 8.76
CA PRO A 135 -12.11 -0.84 9.68
C PRO A 135 -12.54 -1.89 10.71
N LYS A 136 -11.90 -3.06 10.72
CA LYS A 136 -12.06 -3.99 11.85
C LYS A 136 -11.62 -3.19 13.07
N GLU A 137 -12.49 -3.08 14.08
CA GLU A 137 -12.14 -2.47 15.35
C GLU A 137 -10.77 -2.99 15.77
N LYS A 138 -9.81 -2.07 15.89
CA LYS A 138 -8.48 -2.44 16.36
C LYS A 138 -8.68 -2.94 17.78
N ARG A 139 -8.60 -4.26 17.98
CA ARG A 139 -8.46 -4.82 19.33
C ARG A 139 -7.36 -4.02 20.03
N PRO A 140 -7.62 -3.45 21.22
CA PRO A 140 -6.64 -2.60 21.89
C PRO A 140 -5.33 -3.38 22.00
N ARG A 141 -4.28 -2.84 21.36
CA ARG A 141 -2.93 -3.38 21.51
C ARG A 141 -2.49 -2.99 22.92
N ASN A 142 -2.72 -3.90 23.87
CA ASN A 142 -2.36 -3.81 25.29
C ASN A 142 -0.83 -3.78 25.53
N LYS A 143 -0.08 -2.97 24.77
CA LYS A 143 1.37 -2.79 24.97
C LYS A 143 1.67 -2.01 26.25
N HIS A 144 0.74 -1.18 26.72
CA HIS A 144 0.91 -0.41 27.96
C HIS A 144 0.64 -1.21 29.24
N ILE A 145 -0.16 -2.28 29.18
CA ILE A 145 -0.49 -3.09 30.36
C ILE A 145 0.70 -3.97 30.80
N ALA A 146 1.59 -4.34 29.88
CA ALA A 146 2.79 -5.11 30.23
C ALA A 146 3.78 -4.33 31.11
N LYS A 147 3.74 -2.98 31.09
CA LYS A 147 4.58 -2.14 31.97
C LYS A 147 4.03 -1.97 33.39
N THR A 148 2.77 -2.36 33.64
CA THR A 148 2.13 -2.27 34.97
C THR A 148 2.04 -3.62 35.68
N TRP A 149 2.62 -4.69 35.13
CA TRP A 149 2.63 -6.00 35.76
C TRP A 149 3.68 -6.08 36.87
N SER A 150 3.25 -6.54 38.05
CA SER A 150 4.14 -6.91 39.15
C SER A 150 5.16 -7.97 38.68
N LEU A 151 6.32 -8.01 39.32
CA LEU A 151 7.39 -8.98 39.01
C LEU A 151 6.88 -10.42 39.02
N GLU A 152 6.03 -10.75 39.99
CA GLU A 152 5.39 -12.07 40.15
C GLU A 152 4.51 -12.45 38.96
N LYS A 153 3.71 -11.50 38.45
CA LYS A 153 2.86 -11.72 37.28
C LYS A 153 3.67 -11.88 36.00
N GLN A 154 4.83 -11.23 35.90
CA GLN A 154 5.74 -11.42 34.76
C GLN A 154 6.40 -12.80 34.79
N GLU A 155 6.75 -13.30 35.98
CA GLU A 155 7.37 -14.61 36.15
C GLU A 155 6.39 -15.76 35.83
N GLN A 156 5.15 -15.68 36.31
CA GLN A 156 4.09 -16.62 35.93
C GLN A 156 3.90 -16.72 34.42
N ILE A 157 3.91 -15.58 33.72
CA ILE A 157 3.76 -15.54 32.26
C ILE A 157 4.99 -16.12 31.54
N ARG A 158 6.19 -16.00 32.12
CA ARG A 158 7.39 -16.64 31.59
C ARG A 158 7.33 -18.16 31.78
N GLU A 159 6.88 -18.63 32.94
CA GLU A 159 6.68 -20.04 33.25
C GLU A 159 5.67 -20.68 32.30
N GLU A 160 4.51 -20.04 32.11
CA GLU A 160 3.46 -20.52 31.22
C GLU A 160 3.95 -20.63 29.77
N ARG A 161 4.77 -19.67 29.33
CA ARG A 161 5.40 -19.69 28.00
C ARG A 161 6.48 -20.76 27.88
N ARG A 162 7.25 -21.03 28.94
CA ARG A 162 8.21 -22.15 28.98
C ARG A 162 7.48 -23.47 28.83
N GLN A 163 6.41 -23.68 29.60
CA GLN A 163 5.61 -24.91 29.52
C GLN A 163 4.96 -25.09 28.15
N LYS A 164 4.37 -24.04 27.58
CA LYS A 164 3.78 -24.08 26.22
C LYS A 164 4.80 -24.39 25.13
N ARG A 165 6.06 -23.96 25.30
CA ARG A 165 7.13 -24.32 24.37
C ARG A 165 7.51 -25.79 24.51
N ILE A 166 7.64 -26.29 25.74
CA ILE A 166 7.96 -27.69 25.99
C ILE A 166 6.85 -28.61 25.45
N THR A 167 5.57 -28.28 25.68
CA THR A 167 4.45 -29.09 25.17
C THR A 167 4.36 -29.04 23.65
N ASN A 168 4.50 -27.87 23.01
CA ASN A 168 4.50 -27.79 21.55
C ASN A 168 5.70 -28.51 20.92
N THR A 169 6.88 -28.48 21.54
CA THR A 169 8.04 -29.24 21.07
C THR A 169 7.84 -30.75 21.27
N ALA A 170 7.23 -31.19 22.36
CA ALA A 170 6.90 -32.59 22.59
C ALA A 170 5.85 -33.13 21.59
N VAL A 171 4.88 -32.30 21.19
CA VAL A 171 3.89 -32.65 20.16
C VAL A 171 4.54 -32.74 18.77
N ALA A 172 5.56 -31.93 18.49
CA ALA A 172 6.28 -31.96 17.21
C ALA A 172 7.24 -33.17 17.06
N PHE A 173 7.50 -33.92 18.13
CA PHE A 173 8.39 -35.09 18.16
C PHE A 173 7.65 -36.44 18.31
N ARG A 174 6.32 -36.46 18.18
CA ARG A 174 5.60 -37.73 18.02
C ARG A 174 5.98 -38.32 16.66
N GLU A 175 6.75 -39.40 16.68
CA GLU A 175 7.03 -40.21 15.49
C GLU A 175 5.69 -40.61 14.83
N PRO A 176 5.59 -40.58 13.49
CA PRO A 176 4.43 -41.09 12.80
C PRO A 176 4.28 -42.57 13.16
N GLU A 177 3.10 -42.96 13.68
CA GLU A 177 2.73 -44.38 13.79
C GLU A 177 2.87 -44.97 12.38
N GLU A 178 3.79 -45.92 12.20
CA GLU A 178 3.85 -46.74 11.00
C GLU A 178 2.57 -47.55 10.94
N ASP A 179 1.76 -47.32 9.91
CA ASP A 179 0.61 -48.16 9.62
C ASP A 179 1.09 -49.60 9.43
N PRO A 180 0.45 -50.60 10.09
CA PRO A 180 0.84 -51.99 9.94
C PRO A 180 0.71 -52.41 8.47
N PRO A 181 1.64 -53.25 7.97
CA PRO A 181 1.64 -53.65 6.56
C PRO A 181 0.32 -54.33 6.20
N GLU A 182 -0.30 -53.81 5.16
CA GLU A 182 -1.51 -54.35 4.54
C GLU A 182 -1.21 -55.76 4.02
N TYR A 183 -1.81 -56.77 4.65
CA TYR A 183 -1.66 -58.18 4.29
C TYR A 183 -2.49 -58.47 3.03
N ASP A 184 -1.82 -58.71 1.90
CA ASP A 184 -2.43 -59.17 0.66
C ASP A 184 -2.61 -60.70 0.69
N PRO A 185 -3.84 -61.24 0.71
CA PRO A 185 -4.09 -62.68 0.78
C PRO A 185 -3.82 -63.46 -0.52
N ALA A 186 -3.21 -62.86 -1.54
CA ALA A 186 -2.99 -63.53 -2.83
C ALA A 186 -1.78 -64.49 -2.90
N ASP A 187 -0.90 -64.56 -1.89
CA ASP A 187 0.39 -65.27 -2.01
C ASP A 187 0.38 -66.76 -1.56
N LEU A 188 -0.77 -67.42 -1.58
CA LEU A 188 -0.91 -68.85 -1.25
C LEU A 188 -1.49 -69.66 -2.42
N THR A 189 -0.87 -69.60 -3.60
CA THR A 189 -1.08 -70.63 -4.64
C THR A 189 0.19 -70.91 -5.45
N ALA A 190 1.22 -71.44 -4.79
CA ALA A 190 2.30 -72.14 -5.47
C ALA A 190 2.96 -73.16 -4.53
N CYS A 191 2.41 -74.38 -4.49
CA CYS A 191 3.11 -75.65 -4.26
C CYS A 191 2.08 -76.72 -3.87
N SER A 192 1.72 -77.60 -4.80
CA SER A 192 1.37 -79.02 -4.57
C SER A 192 1.29 -79.68 -5.94
N ASP A 193 2.30 -80.50 -6.23
CA ASP A 193 2.29 -81.54 -7.27
C ASP A 193 1.26 -82.65 -6.96
#